data_AF-A0A1B6LYL4-F1
#
_entry.id   AF-A0A1B6LYL4-F1
#
_cell.length_a   1.000
_cell.length_b   1.000
_cell.length_c   1.000
_cell.angle_alpha   90.00
_cell.angle_beta   90.00
_cell.angle_gamma   90.00
#
_symmetry.space_group_name_H-M   'P 1'
#
loop_
_entity.id
_entity.type
_entity.pdbx_description
1 polymer ?
#
loop_
_entity_poly.entity_id
_entity_poly.type
_entity_poly.pdbx_seq_one_letter_code
_entity_poly.pdbx_strand_id
1 'polypeptide(L)'
;GFVEAYQPEYVPNASDHEARYCYIRQPDIIVYNLIKLSQALSPLMSDKQRDQAELLLAAEVKYIEDSLMKMFSEKLGLPSSEPELVTLFMTMLEETKSDFTMSFRDLSEIKLDREKTPCPGTHWALANLAQHAEYPRFISLYTDKLKEAGVTEETRRRQMCERNPRYVLRNWMAQTAILQAEEGNYAEVERLLRILSTPFTKQEEAEKMGFAGPSPKWASKLRLSCSS
;
A
#
# COMPACT_ATOMS: atom_id res chain seq x y z
N GLY A 1 2.76 8.82 -7.39
CA GLY A 1 2.26 9.25 -6.07
C GLY A 1 1.95 8.02 -5.25
N PHE A 2 2.28 8.02 -3.96
CA PHE A 2 1.81 7.00 -3.04
C PHE A 2 0.30 7.15 -2.81
N VAL A 3 -0.41 6.04 -2.66
CA VAL A 3 -1.84 6.04 -2.32
C VAL A 3 -2.00 6.49 -0.87
N GLU A 4 -2.76 7.56 -0.66
CA GLU A 4 -3.15 8.04 0.67
C GLU A 4 -4.50 7.40 1.02
N ALA A 5 -5.63 8.08 0.84
CA ALA A 5 -6.94 7.45 0.89
C ALA A 5 -7.04 6.34 -0.18
N TYR A 6 -7.40 5.12 0.22
CA TYR A 6 -7.45 4.00 -0.72
C TYR A 6 -8.54 4.22 -1.77
N GLN A 7 -8.09 4.33 -3.03
CA GLN A 7 -8.90 4.50 -4.21
C GLN A 7 -8.28 3.61 -5.30
N PRO A 8 -8.90 2.47 -5.67
CA PRO A 8 -8.33 1.56 -6.66
C PRO A 8 -8.00 2.26 -7.99
N GLU A 9 -8.85 3.20 -8.40
CA GLU A 9 -8.69 3.97 -9.63
C GLU A 9 -7.82 5.23 -9.45
N TYR A 10 -7.03 5.33 -8.38
CA TYR A 10 -6.14 6.47 -8.16
C TYR A 10 -5.17 6.66 -9.33
N VAL A 11 -5.23 7.83 -9.96
CA VAL A 11 -4.34 8.25 -11.05
C VAL A 11 -3.39 9.33 -10.52
N PRO A 12 -2.09 9.01 -10.31
CA PRO A 12 -1.12 10.00 -9.85
C PRO A 12 -0.70 10.99 -10.95
N ASN A 13 -0.81 10.60 -12.22
CA ASN A 13 -0.38 11.42 -13.36
C ASN A 13 -1.52 12.32 -13.86
N ALA A 14 -1.35 13.64 -13.80
CA ALA A 14 -2.37 14.59 -14.24
C ALA A 14 -2.68 14.50 -15.75
N SER A 15 -1.76 14.00 -16.57
CA SER A 15 -1.93 13.84 -18.02
C SER A 15 -2.57 12.52 -18.43
N ASP A 16 -2.80 11.59 -17.50
CA ASP A 16 -3.45 10.29 -17.79
C ASP A 16 -4.97 10.41 -17.66
N HIS A 17 -5.59 11.07 -18.63
CA HIS A 17 -7.03 11.32 -18.65
C HIS A 17 -7.88 10.05 -18.82
N GLU A 18 -7.31 8.99 -19.40
CA GLU A 18 -7.99 7.70 -19.61
C GLU A 18 -7.81 6.74 -18.43
N ALA A 19 -7.10 7.17 -17.38
CA ALA A 19 -6.75 6.35 -16.22
C ALA A 19 -6.05 5.03 -16.63
N ARG A 20 -5.26 5.06 -17.71
CA ARG A 20 -4.56 3.89 -18.25
C ARG A 20 -3.59 3.30 -17.23
N TYR A 21 -2.96 4.15 -16.43
CA TYR A 21 -1.96 3.81 -15.42
C TYR A 21 -2.47 4.03 -13.99
N CYS A 22 -3.79 3.96 -13.78
CA CYS A 22 -4.34 3.99 -12.43
C CYS A 22 -3.87 2.79 -11.60
N TYR A 23 -3.89 2.94 -10.28
CA TYR A 23 -3.32 1.96 -9.34
C TYR A 23 -3.75 0.52 -9.62
N ILE A 24 -5.05 0.26 -9.76
CA ILE A 24 -5.59 -1.10 -9.94
C ILE A 24 -5.26 -1.72 -11.31
N ARG A 25 -4.95 -0.90 -12.33
CA ARG A 25 -4.62 -1.39 -13.69
C ARG A 25 -3.14 -1.71 -13.89
N GLN A 26 -2.27 -1.38 -12.92
CA GLN A 26 -0.84 -1.61 -13.06
C GLN A 26 -0.47 -3.08 -13.34
N PRO A 27 -1.10 -4.11 -12.71
CA PRO A 27 -0.88 -5.51 -13.07
C PRO A 27 -1.11 -5.81 -14.55
N ASP A 28 -2.24 -5.34 -15.11
CA ASP A 28 -2.56 -5.54 -16.53
C ASP A 28 -1.55 -4.83 -17.44
N ILE A 29 -1.10 -3.64 -17.05
CA ILE A 29 -0.08 -2.88 -17.79
C ILE A 29 1.28 -3.60 -17.76
N ILE A 30 1.65 -4.25 -16.67
CA ILE A 30 2.87 -5.07 -16.60
C ILE A 30 2.81 -6.19 -17.64
N VAL A 31 1.71 -6.96 -17.66
CA VAL A 31 1.51 -8.05 -18.62
C VAL A 31 1.52 -7.52 -20.06
N TYR A 32 0.82 -6.42 -20.32
CA TYR A 32 0.81 -5.76 -21.63
C TYR A 32 2.24 -5.39 -22.09
N ASN A 33 3.03 -4.79 -21.21
CA ASN A 33 4.40 -4.40 -21.54
C ASN A 33 5.30 -5.61 -21.80
N LEU A 34 5.12 -6.72 -21.06
CA LEU A 34 5.84 -7.97 -21.31
C LEU A 34 5.46 -8.61 -22.66
N ILE A 35 4.19 -8.54 -23.05
CA ILE A 35 3.75 -8.95 -24.39
C ILE A 35 4.45 -8.12 -25.46
N LYS A 36 4.55 -6.79 -25.27
CA LYS A 36 5.27 -5.92 -26.22
C LYS A 36 6.75 -6.24 -26.30
N LEU A 37 7.39 -6.54 -25.17
CA LEU A 37 8.78 -6.99 -25.16
C LEU A 37 8.94 -8.31 -25.92
N SER A 38 8.07 -9.30 -25.67
CA SER A 38 8.08 -10.59 -26.38
C SER A 38 7.92 -10.40 -27.90
N GLN A 39 6.98 -9.53 -28.32
CA GLN A 39 6.80 -9.19 -29.74
C GLN A 39 8.05 -8.59 -30.37
N ALA A 40 8.74 -7.69 -29.67
CA ALA A 40 9.97 -7.06 -30.17
C ALA A 40 11.14 -8.06 -30.30
N LEU A 41 11.21 -9.05 -29.40
CA LEU A 41 12.24 -10.08 -29.42
C LEU A 41 11.92 -11.27 -30.34
N SER A 42 10.67 -11.39 -30.78
CA SER A 42 10.18 -12.50 -31.61
C SER A 42 11.03 -12.80 -32.87
N PRO A 43 11.56 -11.81 -33.61
CA PRO A 43 12.45 -12.08 -34.76
C PRO A 43 13.78 -12.75 -34.40
N LEU A 44 14.22 -12.64 -33.14
CA LEU A 44 15.46 -13.23 -32.63
C LEU A 44 15.22 -14.61 -32.00
N MET A 45 13.96 -15.04 -31.89
CA MET A 45 13.56 -16.30 -31.26
C MET A 45 13.37 -17.41 -32.29
N SER A 46 13.73 -18.63 -31.92
CA SER A 46 13.23 -19.85 -32.59
C SER A 46 11.74 -20.08 -32.30
N ASP A 47 11.07 -20.92 -33.08
CA ASP A 47 9.67 -21.31 -32.83
C ASP A 47 9.48 -21.83 -31.40
N LYS A 48 10.37 -22.72 -30.95
CA LYS A 48 10.35 -23.26 -29.59
C LYS A 48 10.44 -22.17 -28.52
N GLN A 49 11.26 -21.13 -28.74
CA GLN A 49 11.38 -20.02 -27.80
C GLN A 49 10.14 -19.13 -27.80
N ARG A 50 9.48 -18.94 -28.95
CA ARG A 50 8.20 -18.24 -29.02
C ARG A 50 7.10 -18.97 -28.25
N ASP A 51 6.97 -20.28 -28.45
CA ASP A 51 6.00 -21.11 -27.74
C ASP A 51 6.23 -21.05 -26.22
N GLN A 52 7.50 -21.10 -25.80
CA GLN A 52 7.88 -20.95 -24.39
C GLN A 52 7.54 -19.57 -23.83
N ALA A 53 7.80 -18.50 -24.59
CA ALA A 53 7.48 -17.15 -24.18
C ALA A 53 5.97 -16.95 -23.99
N GLU A 54 5.14 -17.51 -24.88
CA GLU A 54 3.70 -17.47 -24.75
C GLU A 54 3.22 -18.19 -23.48
N LEU A 55 3.76 -19.38 -23.18
CA LEU A 55 3.44 -20.12 -21.96
C LEU A 55 3.81 -19.34 -20.69
N LEU A 56 4.98 -18.69 -20.69
CA LEU A 56 5.44 -17.86 -19.58
C LEU A 56 4.52 -16.64 -19.37
N LEU A 57 4.16 -15.94 -20.43
CA LEU A 57 3.25 -14.79 -20.36
C LEU A 57 1.87 -15.17 -19.84
N ALA A 58 1.35 -16.34 -20.24
CA ALA A 58 0.08 -16.84 -19.74
C ALA A 58 0.14 -17.18 -18.23
N ALA A 59 1.26 -17.73 -17.76
CA ALA A 59 1.48 -18.03 -16.35
C ALA A 59 1.69 -16.77 -15.48
N GLU A 60 2.23 -15.69 -16.07
CA GLU A 60 2.56 -14.44 -15.38
C GLU A 60 1.34 -13.76 -14.74
N VAL A 61 0.18 -13.81 -15.40
CA VAL A 61 -1.08 -13.23 -14.87
C VAL A 61 -1.38 -13.81 -13.49
N LYS A 62 -1.42 -15.13 -13.39
CA LYS A 62 -1.69 -15.83 -12.14
C LYS A 62 -0.58 -15.60 -11.11
N TYR A 63 0.68 -15.57 -11.56
CA TYR A 63 1.80 -15.29 -10.67
C TYR A 63 1.69 -13.92 -9.98
N ILE A 64 1.28 -12.88 -10.71
CA ILE A 64 1.08 -11.55 -10.17
C ILE A 64 -0.06 -11.55 -9.14
N GLU A 65 -1.20 -12.15 -9.46
CA GLU A 65 -2.36 -12.26 -8.54
C GLU A 65 -1.99 -12.98 -7.25
N ASP A 66 -1.38 -14.17 -7.35
CA ASP A 66 -0.96 -14.98 -6.20
C ASP A 66 0.08 -14.22 -5.34
N SER A 67 1.02 -13.52 -5.99
CA SER A 67 2.04 -12.73 -5.32
C SER A 67 1.45 -11.54 -4.57
N LEU A 68 0.46 -10.85 -5.14
CA LEU A 68 -0.24 -9.74 -4.49
C LEU A 68 -1.03 -10.22 -3.27
N MET A 69 -1.81 -11.30 -3.41
CA MET A 69 -2.58 -11.85 -2.28
C MET A 69 -1.68 -12.32 -1.16
N LYS A 70 -0.56 -12.97 -1.49
CA LYS A 70 0.46 -13.33 -0.53
C LYS A 70 1.03 -12.09 0.18
N MET A 71 1.46 -11.08 -0.57
CA MET A 71 2.02 -9.85 -0.03
C MET A 71 1.04 -9.11 0.90
N PHE A 72 -0.24 -9.02 0.53
CA PHE A 72 -1.25 -8.41 1.40
C PHE A 72 -1.56 -9.23 2.64
N SER A 73 -1.61 -10.55 2.53
CA SER A 73 -1.78 -11.45 3.69
C SER A 73 -0.60 -11.29 4.66
N GLU A 74 0.60 -11.17 4.10
CA GLU A 74 1.83 -10.90 4.83
C GLU A 74 1.82 -9.53 5.54
N LYS A 75 1.22 -8.50 4.93
CA LYS A 75 0.98 -7.18 5.56
C LYS A 75 -0.05 -7.25 6.69
N LEU A 76 -0.97 -8.22 6.67
CA LEU A 76 -1.86 -8.54 7.79
C LEU A 76 -1.18 -9.41 8.87
N GLY A 77 0.09 -9.80 8.69
CA GLY A 77 0.81 -10.64 9.65
C GLY A 77 0.42 -12.12 9.58
N LEU A 78 -0.16 -12.56 8.48
CA LEU A 78 -0.56 -13.95 8.25
C LEU A 78 0.57 -14.68 7.49
N PRO A 79 0.88 -15.93 7.84
CA PRO A 79 1.97 -16.69 7.21
C PRO A 79 1.59 -17.33 5.88
N SER A 80 0.29 -17.49 5.60
CA SER A 80 -0.28 -18.04 4.38
C SER A 80 -1.11 -17.00 3.63
N SER A 81 -1.34 -17.25 2.34
CA SER A 81 -2.26 -16.44 1.54
C SER A 81 -3.69 -16.63 2.04
N GLU A 82 -4.38 -15.53 2.35
CA GLU A 82 -5.76 -15.48 2.83
C GLU A 82 -6.59 -14.51 1.94
N PRO A 83 -6.91 -14.89 0.68
CA PRO A 83 -7.48 -13.97 -0.30
C PRO A 83 -8.82 -13.35 0.11
N GLU A 84 -9.68 -14.13 0.78
CA GLU A 84 -10.99 -13.65 1.24
C GLU A 84 -10.84 -12.54 2.29
N LEU A 85 -9.90 -12.71 3.23
CA LEU A 85 -9.66 -11.73 4.28
C LEU A 85 -8.98 -10.47 3.75
N VAL A 86 -8.03 -10.63 2.82
CA VAL A 86 -7.41 -9.52 2.08
C VAL A 86 -8.49 -8.74 1.32
N THR A 87 -9.35 -9.44 0.57
CA THR A 87 -10.43 -8.81 -0.21
C THR A 87 -11.35 -8.03 0.72
N LEU A 88 -11.80 -8.64 1.83
CA LEU A 88 -12.63 -7.96 2.82
C LEU A 88 -11.96 -6.68 3.36
N PHE A 89 -10.69 -6.76 3.75
CA PHE A 89 -9.97 -5.58 4.25
C PHE A 89 -9.87 -4.47 3.20
N MET A 90 -9.52 -4.83 1.96
CA MET A 90 -9.35 -3.87 0.86
C MET A 90 -10.68 -3.23 0.45
N THR A 91 -11.79 -3.98 0.46
CA THR A 91 -13.15 -3.43 0.27
C THR A 91 -13.48 -2.41 1.35
N MET A 92 -13.24 -2.74 2.63
CA MET A 92 -13.48 -1.78 3.71
C MET A 92 -12.63 -0.51 3.57
N LEU A 93 -11.37 -0.64 3.16
CA LEU A 93 -10.50 0.53 2.88
C LEU A 93 -11.12 1.41 1.79
N GLU A 94 -11.65 0.82 0.72
CA GLU A 94 -12.20 1.53 -0.42
C GLU A 94 -13.50 2.26 -0.06
N GLU A 95 -14.41 1.59 0.64
CA GLU A 95 -15.71 2.15 1.01
C GLU A 95 -15.57 3.26 2.05
N THR A 96 -14.65 3.11 3.00
CA THR A 96 -14.37 4.14 4.02
C THR A 96 -13.40 5.22 3.55
N LYS A 97 -12.76 5.05 2.39
CA LYS A 97 -11.64 5.89 1.93
C LYS A 97 -10.54 6.03 2.99
N SER A 98 -10.32 4.97 3.77
CA SER A 98 -9.29 4.95 4.80
C SER A 98 -7.90 5.03 4.20
N ASP A 99 -6.95 5.56 4.98
CA ASP A 99 -5.57 5.71 4.53
C ASP A 99 -4.91 4.35 4.33
N PHE A 100 -4.48 4.07 3.10
CA PHE A 100 -3.95 2.78 2.70
C PHE A 100 -2.74 2.37 3.56
N THR A 101 -1.78 3.26 3.75
CA THR A 101 -0.56 2.94 4.51
C THR A 101 -0.86 2.81 5.99
N MET A 102 -1.53 3.82 6.56
CA MET A 102 -1.74 3.91 7.99
C MET A 102 -2.77 2.90 8.49
N SER A 103 -3.75 2.44 7.70
CA SER A 103 -4.67 1.39 8.17
C SER A 103 -3.95 0.06 8.44
N PHE A 104 -2.99 -0.35 7.59
CA PHE A 104 -2.15 -1.53 7.88
C PHE A 104 -1.23 -1.27 9.09
N ARG A 105 -0.64 -0.08 9.18
CA ARG A 105 0.26 0.27 10.28
C ARG A 105 -0.46 0.34 11.63
N ASP A 106 -1.60 0.97 11.67
CA ASP A 106 -2.44 1.11 12.86
C ASP A 106 -2.94 -0.27 13.34
N LEU A 107 -3.37 -1.14 12.42
CA LEU A 107 -3.75 -2.51 12.74
C LEU A 107 -2.60 -3.29 13.41
N SER A 108 -1.36 -2.99 13.03
CA SER A 108 -0.16 -3.61 13.64
C SER A 108 0.12 -3.12 15.07
N GLU A 109 -0.33 -1.92 15.44
CA GLU A 109 0.00 -1.27 16.71
C GLU A 109 -1.09 -1.42 17.77
N ILE A 110 -2.34 -1.70 17.37
CA ILE A 110 -3.40 -2.04 18.32
C ILE A 110 -3.19 -3.42 18.92
N LYS A 111 -3.64 -3.62 20.17
CA LYS A 111 -3.76 -4.96 20.76
C LYS A 111 -5.06 -5.60 20.30
N LEU A 112 -4.98 -6.83 19.82
CA LEU A 112 -6.17 -7.64 19.55
C LEU A 112 -6.59 -8.37 20.83
N ASP A 113 -7.83 -8.14 21.25
CA ASP A 113 -8.48 -8.95 22.27
C ASP A 113 -9.49 -9.87 21.58
N ARG A 114 -9.56 -11.12 22.02
CA ARG A 114 -10.40 -12.18 21.42
C ARG A 114 -11.89 -11.97 21.68
N GLU A 115 -12.22 -11.23 22.74
CA GLU A 115 -13.62 -11.09 23.19
C GLU A 115 -14.25 -9.75 22.77
N LYS A 116 -13.46 -8.83 22.22
CA LYS A 116 -13.91 -7.46 21.96
C LYS A 116 -13.30 -6.90 20.68
N THR A 117 -14.15 -6.23 19.89
CA THR A 117 -13.67 -5.37 18.82
C THR A 117 -12.80 -4.27 19.42
N PRO A 118 -11.51 -4.17 19.04
CA PRO A 118 -10.59 -3.21 19.63
C PRO A 118 -11.03 -1.79 19.28
N CYS A 119 -11.05 -0.91 20.30
CA CYS A 119 -11.23 0.52 20.07
C CYS A 119 -9.95 1.08 19.45
N PRO A 120 -10.00 1.70 18.26
CA PRO A 120 -8.80 2.20 17.59
C PRO A 120 -8.06 3.30 18.36
N GLY A 121 -8.73 4.01 19.28
CA GLY A 121 -8.09 5.05 20.10
C GLY A 121 -7.47 6.16 19.25
N THR A 122 -6.16 6.38 19.38
CA THR A 122 -5.40 7.40 18.63
C THR A 122 -5.01 6.95 17.20
N HIS A 123 -5.31 5.71 16.83
CA HIS A 123 -4.99 5.14 15.52
C HIS A 123 -6.03 5.61 14.48
N TRP A 124 -5.80 6.80 13.93
CA TRP A 124 -6.77 7.56 13.16
C TRP A 124 -7.23 6.84 11.87
N ALA A 125 -6.35 6.12 11.18
CA ALA A 125 -6.70 5.46 9.93
C ALA A 125 -7.52 4.20 10.20
N LEU A 126 -7.20 3.48 11.28
CA LEU A 126 -8.02 2.36 11.73
C LEU A 126 -9.35 2.83 12.34
N ALA A 127 -9.39 4.00 13.00
CA ALA A 127 -10.62 4.61 13.48
C ALA A 127 -11.60 4.93 12.34
N ASN A 128 -11.08 5.38 11.19
CA ASN A 128 -11.89 5.57 9.99
C ASN A 128 -12.38 4.23 9.41
N LEU A 129 -11.49 3.24 9.31
CA LEU A 129 -11.83 1.91 8.81
C LEU A 129 -12.91 1.23 9.67
N ALA A 130 -12.83 1.41 10.98
CA ALA A 130 -13.75 0.84 11.96
C ALA A 130 -15.19 1.35 11.87
N GLN A 131 -15.45 2.39 11.08
CA GLN A 131 -16.81 2.86 10.77
C GLN A 131 -17.53 1.93 9.78
N HIS A 132 -16.81 1.05 9.08
CA HIS A 132 -17.40 0.09 8.16
C HIS A 132 -18.20 -0.98 8.91
N ALA A 133 -19.39 -1.33 8.39
CA ALA A 133 -20.29 -2.31 9.02
C ALA A 133 -19.65 -3.70 9.21
N GLU A 134 -18.81 -4.12 8.26
CA GLU A 134 -18.10 -5.41 8.32
C GLU A 134 -16.87 -5.41 9.24
N TYR A 135 -16.47 -4.28 9.85
CA TYR A 135 -15.27 -4.23 10.68
C TYR A 135 -15.26 -5.24 11.85
N PRO A 136 -16.36 -5.44 12.62
CA PRO A 136 -16.40 -6.47 13.65
C PRO A 136 -16.22 -7.89 13.09
N ARG A 137 -16.82 -8.17 11.92
CA ARG A 137 -16.67 -9.46 11.24
C ARG A 137 -15.23 -9.68 10.79
N PHE A 138 -14.60 -8.66 10.20
CA PHE A 138 -13.20 -8.70 9.81
C PHE A 138 -12.29 -9.02 10.99
N ILE A 139 -12.45 -8.31 12.12
CA ILE A 139 -11.64 -8.56 13.32
C ILE A 139 -11.82 -10.00 13.82
N SER A 140 -13.07 -10.50 13.87
CA SER A 140 -13.34 -11.90 14.27
C SER A 140 -12.58 -12.89 13.37
N LEU A 141 -12.82 -12.83 12.05
CA LEU A 141 -12.18 -13.72 11.09
C LEU A 141 -10.64 -13.63 11.14
N TYR A 142 -10.11 -12.41 11.25
CA TYR A 142 -8.68 -12.17 11.35
C TYR A 142 -8.07 -12.79 12.60
N THR A 143 -8.70 -12.62 13.76
CA THR A 143 -8.22 -13.21 15.02
C THR A 143 -8.29 -14.74 15.01
N ASP A 144 -9.32 -15.32 14.38
CA ASP A 144 -9.43 -16.77 14.19
C ASP A 144 -8.30 -17.30 13.30
N LYS A 145 -8.02 -16.61 12.19
CA LYS A 145 -6.90 -16.97 11.29
C LYS A 145 -5.53 -16.90 11.94
N LEU A 146 -5.27 -15.86 12.73
CA LEU A 146 -4.03 -15.76 13.51
C LEU A 146 -3.90 -16.91 14.51
N LYS A 147 -5.01 -17.31 15.14
CA LYS A 147 -5.04 -18.43 16.10
C LYS A 147 -4.82 -19.78 15.42
N GLU A 148 -5.49 -20.04 14.30
CA GLU A 148 -5.29 -21.24 13.47
C GLU A 148 -3.82 -21.37 13.05
N ALA A 149 -3.20 -20.26 12.68
CA ALA A 149 -1.80 -20.19 12.29
C ALA A 149 -0.79 -20.21 13.47
N GLY A 150 -1.26 -20.20 14.73
CA GLY A 150 -0.40 -20.18 15.91
C GLY A 150 0.43 -18.90 16.08
N VAL A 151 0.00 -17.79 15.47
CA VAL A 151 0.72 -16.51 15.52
C VAL A 151 0.44 -15.81 16.85
N THR A 152 1.49 -15.54 17.63
CA THR A 152 1.37 -14.78 18.87
C THR A 152 1.20 -13.29 18.59
N GLU A 153 0.61 -12.55 19.53
CA GLU A 153 0.43 -11.10 19.42
C GLU A 153 1.75 -10.35 19.21
N GLU A 154 2.81 -10.76 19.91
CA GLU A 154 4.15 -10.20 19.77
C GLU A 154 4.72 -10.47 18.36
N THR A 155 4.55 -11.69 17.85
CA THR A 155 5.01 -12.08 16.51
C THR A 155 4.25 -11.30 15.44
N ARG A 156 2.92 -11.24 15.55
CA ARG A 156 2.03 -10.48 14.65
C ARG A 156 2.48 -9.02 14.58
N ARG A 157 2.57 -8.35 15.73
CA ARG A 157 2.97 -6.95 15.82
C ARG A 157 4.33 -6.72 15.18
N ARG A 158 5.33 -7.55 15.50
CA ARG A 158 6.68 -7.42 14.95
C ARG A 158 6.70 -7.58 13.44
N GLN A 159 6.13 -8.67 12.91
CA GLN A 159 6.08 -8.94 11.46
C GLN A 159 5.33 -7.85 10.69
N MET A 160 4.19 -7.40 11.21
CA MET A 160 3.42 -6.33 10.57
C MET A 160 4.17 -4.99 10.63
N CYS A 161 4.84 -4.66 11.74
CA CYS A 161 5.64 -3.43 11.83
C CYS A 161 6.83 -3.43 10.87
N GLU A 162 7.44 -4.59 10.61
CA GLU A 162 8.55 -4.77 9.66
C GLU A 162 8.10 -4.68 8.19
N ARG A 163 6.81 -4.94 7.89
CA ARG A 163 6.25 -4.95 6.53
C ARG A 163 5.40 -3.72 6.19
N ASN A 164 4.85 -3.06 7.21
CA ASN A 164 3.98 -1.89 7.05
C ASN A 164 4.75 -0.63 7.43
N PRO A 165 5.14 0.20 6.45
CA PRO A 165 5.87 1.42 6.74
C PRO A 165 5.00 2.36 7.55
N ARG A 166 5.63 3.10 8.46
CA ARG A 166 5.02 4.21 9.19
C ARG A 166 5.09 5.51 8.38
N TYR A 167 6.10 5.65 7.52
CA TYR A 167 6.31 6.82 6.67
C TYR A 167 6.39 6.42 5.20
N VAL A 168 5.62 7.12 4.37
CA VAL A 168 5.70 7.05 2.90
C VAL A 168 5.80 8.47 2.36
N LEU A 169 6.40 8.65 1.18
CA LEU A 169 6.54 9.97 0.57
C LEU A 169 5.18 10.45 0.03
N ARG A 170 4.37 11.05 0.91
CA ARG A 170 3.08 11.64 0.55
C ARG A 170 3.29 12.85 -0.36
N ASN A 171 2.34 13.11 -1.24
CA ASN A 171 2.48 14.19 -2.23
C ASN A 171 2.69 15.56 -1.56
N TRP A 172 2.04 15.81 -0.42
CA TRP A 172 2.19 17.05 0.32
C TRP A 172 3.58 17.22 0.96
N MET A 173 4.22 16.12 1.36
CA MET A 173 5.59 16.15 1.89
C MET A 173 6.55 16.56 0.78
N ALA A 174 6.42 15.91 -0.39
CA ALA A 174 7.21 16.24 -1.56
C ALA A 174 6.99 17.70 -1.99
N GLN A 175 5.73 18.17 -2.06
CA GLN A 175 5.41 19.56 -2.41
C GLN A 175 6.02 20.56 -1.42
N THR A 176 5.98 20.27 -0.12
CA THR A 176 6.56 21.13 0.92
C THR A 176 8.07 21.24 0.74
N ALA A 177 8.74 20.11 0.47
CA ALA A 177 10.18 20.09 0.22
C ALA A 177 10.56 20.82 -1.08
N ILE A 178 9.77 20.70 -2.14
CA ILE A 178 9.96 21.41 -3.41
C ILE A 178 9.90 22.92 -3.20
N LEU A 179 8.86 23.43 -2.54
CA LEU A 179 8.68 24.87 -2.31
C LEU A 179 9.85 25.47 -1.52
N GLN A 180 10.35 24.78 -0.50
CA GLN A 180 11.52 25.25 0.26
C GLN A 180 12.80 25.20 -0.59
N ALA A 181 12.97 24.16 -1.40
CA ALA A 181 14.14 24.01 -2.25
C ALA A 181 14.21 25.07 -3.36
N GLU A 182 13.07 25.53 -3.89
CA GLU A 182 12.99 26.65 -4.85
C GLU A 182 13.47 27.98 -4.24
N GLU A 183 13.35 28.14 -2.93
CA GLU A 183 13.89 29.27 -2.16
C GLU A 183 15.37 29.06 -1.74
N GLY A 184 15.99 27.96 -2.19
CA GLY A 184 17.37 27.59 -1.84
C GLY A 184 17.53 26.90 -0.50
N ASN A 185 16.44 26.52 0.18
CA ASN A 185 16.45 25.80 1.45
C ASN A 185 16.20 24.29 1.24
N TYR A 186 17.28 23.49 1.30
CA TYR A 186 17.22 22.04 1.09
C TYR A 186 17.01 21.22 2.38
N ALA A 187 16.85 21.86 3.54
CA ALA A 187 16.78 21.16 4.82
C ALA A 187 15.64 20.13 4.88
N GLU A 188 14.49 20.43 4.27
CA GLU A 188 13.34 19.52 4.24
C GLU A 188 13.57 18.32 3.31
N VAL A 189 14.27 18.49 2.19
CA VAL A 189 14.66 17.39 1.29
C VAL A 189 15.55 16.42 2.04
N GLU A 190 16.58 16.92 2.72
CA GLU A 190 17.49 16.09 3.53
C GLU A 190 16.75 15.39 4.67
N ARG A 191 15.80 16.08 5.31
CA ARG A 191 14.98 15.51 6.38
C ARG A 191 14.13 14.35 5.89
N LEU A 192 13.39 14.54 4.79
CA LEU A 192 12.56 13.49 4.19
C LEU A 192 13.43 12.31 3.76
N LEU A 193 14.60 12.54 3.16
CA LEU A 193 15.52 11.47 2.79
C LEU A 193 15.95 10.64 4.01
N ARG A 194 16.32 11.28 5.12
CA ARG A 194 16.66 10.57 6.36
C ARG A 194 15.49 9.75 6.90
N ILE A 195 14.30 10.35 6.99
CA ILE A 195 13.12 9.68 7.56
C ILE A 195 12.70 8.48 6.70
N LEU A 196 12.67 8.66 5.38
CA LEU A 196 12.26 7.62 4.43
C LEU A 196 13.31 6.53 4.22
N SER A 197 14.55 6.72 4.69
CA SER A 197 15.56 5.65 4.71
C SER A 197 15.28 4.56 5.75
N THR A 198 14.47 4.86 6.78
CA THR A 198 14.06 3.92 7.83
C THR A 198 12.54 3.96 8.07
N PRO A 199 11.71 3.72 7.03
CA PRO A 199 10.30 4.10 7.01
C PRO A 199 9.43 3.24 7.95
N PHE A 200 9.92 2.09 8.41
CA PHE A 200 9.22 1.16 9.30
C PHE A 200 9.41 1.48 10.79
N THR A 201 10.46 2.23 11.11
CA THR A 201 10.83 2.56 12.50
C THR A 201 10.17 3.88 12.89
N LYS A 202 9.58 3.93 14.09
CA LYS A 202 9.01 5.18 14.61
C LYS A 202 10.11 6.15 14.97
N GLN A 203 10.03 7.37 14.45
CA GLN A 203 11.04 8.42 14.60
C GLN A 203 10.41 9.64 15.29
N GLU A 204 10.95 10.04 16.44
CA GLU A 204 10.38 11.11 17.26
C GLU A 204 10.21 12.44 16.49
N GLU A 205 11.20 12.80 15.68
CA GLU A 205 11.15 14.00 14.83
C GLU A 205 9.97 13.93 13.85
N ALA A 206 9.84 12.81 13.13
CA ALA A 206 8.76 12.61 12.15
C ALA A 206 7.37 12.62 12.78
N GLU A 207 7.23 12.07 14.00
CA GLU A 207 5.98 12.13 14.76
C GLU A 207 5.60 13.57 15.14
N LYS A 208 6.56 14.35 15.65
CA LYS A 208 6.35 15.75 16.02
C LYS A 208 5.94 16.61 14.83
N MET A 209 6.45 16.30 13.65
CA MET A 209 6.08 16.97 12.40
C MET A 209 4.78 16.46 11.77
N GLY A 210 4.16 15.43 12.35
CA GLY A 210 2.89 14.88 11.86
C GLY A 210 3.03 14.06 10.58
N PHE A 211 4.20 13.50 10.26
CA PHE A 211 4.42 12.74 9.02
C PHE A 211 3.67 11.40 8.98
N ALA A 212 3.31 10.85 10.14
CA ALA A 212 2.40 9.71 10.26
C ALA A 212 0.92 10.12 10.37
N GLY A 213 0.62 11.42 10.35
CA GLY A 213 -0.72 11.98 10.44
C GLY A 213 -1.48 12.00 9.11
N PRO A 214 -2.77 12.35 9.14
CA PRO A 214 -3.54 12.57 7.93
C PRO A 214 -2.97 13.74 7.12
N SER A 215 -3.17 13.71 5.80
CA SER A 215 -2.74 14.78 4.92
C SER A 215 -3.36 16.11 5.36
N PRO A 216 -2.60 17.23 5.35
CA PRO A 216 -3.14 18.53 5.66
C PRO A 216 -4.33 18.90 4.75
N LYS A 217 -5.30 19.66 5.26
CA LYS A 217 -6.51 20.04 4.49
C LYS A 217 -6.19 20.72 3.15
N TRP A 218 -5.16 21.56 3.11
CA TRP A 218 -4.70 22.26 1.91
C TRP A 218 -4.17 21.30 0.83
N ALA A 219 -3.69 20.12 1.22
CA ALA A 219 -3.07 19.15 0.33
C ALA A 219 -4.08 18.27 -0.43
N SER A 220 -5.35 18.28 -0.03
CA SER A 220 -6.42 17.43 -0.60
C SER A 220 -6.61 17.54 -2.12
N LYS A 221 -6.10 18.61 -2.75
CA LYS A 221 -6.19 18.86 -4.20
C LYS A 221 -4.85 18.74 -4.94
N LEU A 222 -3.77 18.38 -4.27
CA LEU A 222 -2.45 18.29 -4.89
C LEU A 222 -2.40 17.14 -5.89
N ARG A 223 -2.16 17.47 -7.16
CA ARG A 223 -1.67 16.53 -8.16
C ARG A 223 -0.26 16.99 -8.51
N LEU A 224 0.74 16.18 -8.17
CA LEU A 224 2.11 16.44 -8.58
C LEU A 224 2.19 16.20 -10.08
N SER A 225 2.37 17.26 -10.86
CA SER A 225 2.66 17.13 -12.28
C SER A 225 4.16 16.95 -12.47
N CYS A 226 4.57 15.80 -13.00
CA CYS A 226 5.91 15.66 -13.57
C CYS A 226 5.90 16.28 -14.98
N SER A 227 5.77 17.60 -15.06
CA SER A 227 5.92 18.34 -16.31
C SER A 227 6.41 19.75 -15.98
N SER A 228 7.72 19.95 -16.07
CA SER A 228 8.33 21.25 -16.34
C SER A 228 8.23 21.53 -17.84
#